data_AF-A0ABD2VZL7-F1
#
_entry.id   AF-A0ABD2VZL7-F1
#
_cell.length_a   1.000
_cell.length_b   1.000
_cell.length_c   1.000
_cell.angle_alpha   90.00
_cell.angle_beta   90.00
_cell.angle_gamma   90.00
#
_symmetry.space_group_name_H-M   'P 1'
#
loop_
_entity.id
_entity.type
_entity.pdbx_description
1 polymer ?
#
loop_
_entity_poly.entity_id
_entity_poly.type
_entity_poly.pdbx_seq_one_letter_code
_entity_poly.pdbx_strand_id
1 'polypeptide(L)'
;MDILKLLPEKLKIESPFTWKFDQKQVRDFNEEDIVLADYEESSITRFVEMNTFAYIRCAQGKNDGAEKLIVEINDLWKNIYESISKDKDLSVDVLMHIKDTTAYCIYLSAGKKDQAKALEIKIKNANDFTSNIEKGTMFGSQALALALFNEHILNSAVKYAKLAVSCTPN
;
A
#
# COMPACT_ATOMS: atom_id res chain seq x y z
N MET A 1 -8.23 -4.11 -16.77
CA MET A 1 -7.85 -5.51 -16.52
C MET A 1 -8.03 -5.75 -15.04
N ASP A 2 -8.79 -6.78 -14.64
CA ASP A 2 -9.02 -7.07 -13.22
C ASP A 2 -7.86 -7.94 -12.69
N ILE A 3 -6.87 -7.27 -12.09
CA ILE A 3 -5.65 -7.97 -11.65
C ILE A 3 -5.91 -8.98 -10.54
N LEU A 4 -6.99 -8.84 -9.78
CA LEU A 4 -7.35 -9.80 -8.74
C LEU A 4 -7.59 -11.20 -9.32
N LYS A 5 -8.02 -11.29 -10.59
CA LYS A 5 -8.19 -12.57 -11.31
C LYS A 5 -6.88 -13.22 -11.74
N LEU A 6 -5.77 -12.48 -11.70
CA LEU A 6 -4.44 -12.95 -12.08
C LEU A 6 -3.61 -13.38 -10.87
N LEU A 7 -4.07 -13.07 -9.66
CA LEU A 7 -3.37 -13.42 -8.43
C LEU A 7 -3.50 -14.93 -8.17
N PRO A 8 -2.42 -15.61 -7.75
CA PRO A 8 -2.51 -17.00 -7.32
C PRO A 8 -3.40 -17.13 -6.07
N GLU A 9 -4.30 -18.12 -6.05
CA GLU A 9 -5.32 -18.30 -4.99
C GLU A 9 -4.75 -18.39 -3.55
N LYS A 10 -3.49 -18.81 -3.40
CA LYS A 10 -2.85 -19.00 -2.09
C LYS A 10 -1.89 -17.87 -1.71
N LEU A 11 -1.73 -16.87 -2.58
CA LEU A 11 -0.81 -15.77 -2.32
C LEU A 11 -1.51 -14.71 -1.49
N LYS A 12 -1.00 -14.46 -0.27
CA LYS A 12 -1.52 -13.38 0.55
C LYS A 12 -1.04 -12.05 0.00
N ILE A 13 -2.00 -11.18 -0.34
CA ILE A 13 -1.76 -9.85 -0.90
C ILE A 13 -2.46 -8.84 -0.01
N GLU A 14 -1.68 -8.06 0.72
CA GLU A 14 -2.17 -6.91 1.49
C GLU A 14 -1.61 -5.65 0.84
N SER A 15 -2.40 -4.99 0.00
CA SER A 15 -1.98 -3.80 -0.74
C SER A 15 -3.19 -2.95 -1.16
N PRO A 16 -2.98 -1.73 -1.67
CA PRO A 16 -4.04 -0.93 -2.30
C PRO A 16 -4.92 -1.68 -3.30
N PHE A 17 -4.40 -2.72 -3.97
CA PHE A 17 -5.17 -3.55 -4.89
C PHE A 17 -6.25 -4.41 -4.21
N THR A 18 -6.07 -4.77 -2.93
CA THR A 18 -7.00 -5.63 -2.16
C THR A 18 -7.83 -4.86 -1.13
N TRP A 19 -7.60 -3.56 -0.95
CA TRP A 19 -8.29 -2.69 0.02
C TRP A 19 -9.70 -2.22 -0.39
N LYS A 20 -10.24 -2.75 -1.50
CA LYS A 20 -11.63 -2.56 -1.94
C LYS A 20 -12.03 -1.08 -2.10
N PHE A 21 -11.16 -0.27 -2.70
CA PHE A 21 -11.49 1.10 -3.08
C PHE A 21 -12.65 1.18 -4.07
N ASP A 22 -13.40 2.29 -4.02
CA ASP A 22 -14.41 2.60 -5.01
C ASP A 22 -13.75 2.80 -6.38
N GLN A 23 -14.08 1.90 -7.33
CA GLN A 23 -13.44 1.88 -8.64
C GLN A 23 -13.77 3.11 -9.51
N LYS A 24 -14.92 3.75 -9.27
CA LYS A 24 -15.26 5.01 -9.95
C LYS A 24 -14.33 6.11 -9.45
N GLN A 25 -14.13 6.23 -8.15
CA GLN A 25 -13.22 7.22 -7.59
C GLN A 25 -11.77 6.99 -8.02
N VAL A 26 -11.29 5.75 -8.03
CA VAL A 26 -9.93 5.43 -8.51
C VAL A 26 -9.75 5.83 -9.98
N ARG A 27 -10.75 5.58 -10.84
CA ARG A 27 -10.69 5.96 -12.25
C ARG A 27 -10.73 7.47 -12.44
N ASP A 28 -11.54 8.16 -11.65
CA ASP A 28 -11.78 9.61 -11.77
C ASP A 28 -10.77 10.43 -10.92
N PHE A 29 -9.84 9.77 -10.21
CA PHE A 29 -8.84 10.39 -9.34
C PHE A 29 -7.87 11.27 -10.13
N ASN A 30 -7.71 12.52 -9.71
CA ASN A 30 -6.74 13.45 -10.24
C ASN A 30 -5.60 13.68 -9.24
N GLU A 31 -4.40 13.20 -9.58
CA GLU A 31 -3.21 13.32 -8.72
C GLU A 31 -2.76 14.79 -8.55
N GLU A 32 -3.07 15.68 -9.51
CA GLU A 32 -2.65 17.09 -9.47
C GLU A 32 -3.37 17.89 -8.37
N ASP A 33 -4.53 17.41 -7.91
CA ASP A 33 -5.31 18.04 -6.85
C ASP A 33 -4.81 17.67 -5.44
N ILE A 34 -3.80 16.79 -5.37
CA ILE A 34 -3.34 16.20 -4.11
C ILE A 34 -1.87 16.58 -3.85
N VAL A 35 -1.64 17.19 -2.70
CA VAL A 35 -0.30 17.41 -2.17
C VAL A 35 0.03 16.23 -1.26
N LEU A 36 0.94 15.37 -1.71
CA LEU A 36 1.47 14.28 -0.91
C LEU A 36 2.18 14.81 0.33
N ALA A 37 2.12 14.06 1.43
CA ALA A 37 2.79 14.42 2.68
C ALA A 37 4.29 14.63 2.48
N ASP A 38 4.85 15.57 3.25
CA ASP A 38 6.30 15.72 3.36
C ASP A 38 6.87 14.48 4.07
N TYR A 39 7.91 13.87 3.50
CA TYR A 39 8.48 12.64 4.04
C TYR A 39 9.30 12.90 5.32
N GLU A 40 9.84 14.10 5.51
CA GLU A 40 10.57 14.49 6.72
C GLU A 40 9.63 14.68 7.91
N GLU A 41 8.40 15.16 7.64
CA GLU A 41 7.36 15.34 8.65
C GLU A 41 6.53 14.07 8.90
N SER A 42 6.19 13.33 7.83
CA SER A 42 5.27 12.18 7.90
C SER A 42 5.66 11.07 6.92
N SER A 43 6.82 10.46 7.17
CA SER A 43 7.42 9.40 6.35
C SER A 43 6.48 8.23 6.04
N ILE A 44 5.70 7.75 7.02
CA ILE A 44 4.75 6.65 6.86
C ILE A 44 3.56 7.05 5.99
N THR A 45 2.99 8.24 6.24
CA THR A 45 1.90 8.77 5.42
C THR A 45 2.36 8.87 3.97
N ARG A 46 3.50 9.52 3.73
CA ARG A 46 4.08 9.63 2.40
C ARG A 46 4.29 8.26 1.73
N PHE A 47 4.82 7.30 2.47
CA PHE A 47 5.04 5.94 1.97
C PHE A 47 3.73 5.25 1.56
N VAL A 48 2.68 5.33 2.37
CA VAL A 48 1.38 4.74 2.07
C VAL A 48 0.70 5.43 0.89
N GLU A 49 0.77 6.76 0.83
CA GLU A 49 0.20 7.54 -0.27
C GLU A 49 0.87 7.19 -1.60
N MET A 50 2.20 7.07 -1.64
CA MET A 50 2.92 6.68 -2.86
C MET A 50 2.54 5.29 -3.35
N ASN A 51 2.39 4.30 -2.45
CA ASN A 51 1.89 2.98 -2.83
C ASN A 51 0.45 3.06 -3.40
N THR A 52 -0.38 3.91 -2.80
CA THR A 52 -1.76 4.14 -3.26
C THR A 52 -1.79 4.81 -4.64
N PHE A 53 -0.93 5.80 -4.89
CA PHE A 53 -0.78 6.44 -6.20
C PHE A 53 -0.29 5.45 -7.25
N ALA A 54 0.66 4.58 -6.90
CA ALA A 54 1.13 3.54 -7.82
C ALA A 54 0.00 2.60 -8.25
N TYR A 55 -0.87 2.23 -7.31
CA TYR A 55 -2.11 1.52 -7.61
C TYR A 55 -3.06 2.31 -8.51
N ILE A 56 -3.34 3.58 -8.18
CA ILE A 56 -4.24 4.45 -8.96
C ILE A 56 -3.76 4.57 -10.41
N ARG A 57 -2.47 4.85 -10.63
CA ARG A 57 -1.87 4.91 -11.96
C ARG A 57 -2.07 3.61 -12.73
N CYS A 58 -1.79 2.47 -12.08
CA CYS A 58 -1.97 1.16 -12.69
C CYS A 58 -3.44 0.90 -13.06
N ALA A 59 -4.38 1.22 -12.16
CA ALA A 59 -5.82 1.08 -12.39
C ALA A 59 -6.32 1.98 -13.54
N GLN A 60 -5.71 3.15 -13.72
CA GLN A 60 -5.96 4.07 -14.84
C GLN A 60 -5.21 3.67 -16.14
N GLY A 61 -4.48 2.55 -16.15
CA GLY A 61 -3.72 2.07 -17.31
C GLY A 61 -2.38 2.77 -17.53
N LYS A 62 -1.96 3.66 -16.62
CA LYS A 62 -0.68 4.39 -16.65
C LYS A 62 0.46 3.54 -16.07
N ASN A 63 0.68 2.35 -16.62
CA ASN A 63 1.63 1.36 -16.07
C ASN A 63 3.07 1.88 -15.97
N ASP A 64 3.58 2.59 -16.99
CA ASP A 64 4.94 3.18 -16.94
C ASP A 64 5.10 4.15 -15.77
N GLY A 65 4.06 4.93 -15.47
CA GLY A 65 4.04 5.86 -14.34
C GLY A 65 3.93 5.16 -12.99
N ALA A 66 3.26 4.00 -12.93
CA ALA A 66 3.20 3.15 -11.75
C ALA A 66 4.56 2.46 -11.49
N GLU A 67 5.23 1.98 -12.54
CA GLU A 67 6.57 1.38 -12.43
C GLU A 67 7.61 2.39 -11.94
N LYS A 68 7.57 3.63 -12.44
CA LYS A 68 8.43 4.71 -11.92
C LYS A 68 8.21 4.96 -10.42
N LEU A 69 6.95 5.00 -9.97
CA LEU A 69 6.66 5.13 -8.53
C LEU A 69 7.21 3.96 -7.71
N ILE A 70 7.22 2.74 -8.23
CA ILE A 70 7.83 1.61 -7.52
C ILE A 70 9.34 1.84 -7.27
N VAL A 71 10.05 2.47 -8.20
CA VAL A 71 11.46 2.85 -7.98
C VAL A 71 11.56 3.87 -6.85
N GLU A 72 10.76 4.94 -6.91
CA GLU A 72 10.76 6.00 -5.89
C GLU A 72 10.35 5.47 -4.49
N ILE A 73 9.37 4.58 -4.41
CA ILE A 73 8.94 3.93 -3.16
C ILE A 73 10.08 3.09 -2.57
N ASN A 74 10.86 2.39 -3.41
CA ASN A 74 12.00 1.61 -2.95
C ASN A 74 13.13 2.53 -2.41
N ASP A 75 13.33 3.70 -3.01
CA ASP A 75 14.30 4.67 -2.52
C ASP A 75 13.84 5.32 -1.22
N LEU A 76 12.56 5.71 -1.13
CA LEU A 76 11.96 6.19 0.12
C LEU A 76 12.10 5.13 1.24
N TRP A 77 11.80 3.87 0.94
CA TRP A 77 11.92 2.78 1.91
C TRP A 77 13.33 2.68 2.50
N LYS A 78 14.38 2.81 1.68
CA LYS A 78 15.78 2.80 2.17
C LYS A 78 16.02 3.92 3.18
N ASN A 79 15.44 5.09 2.95
CA ASN A 79 15.63 6.25 3.81
C ASN A 79 14.90 6.12 5.15
N ILE A 80 13.73 5.48 5.16
CA ILE A 80 12.86 5.42 6.35
C ILE A 80 13.03 4.11 7.15
N TYR A 81 13.58 3.05 6.54
CA TYR A 81 13.66 1.71 7.13
C TYR A 81 14.30 1.67 8.50
N GLU A 82 15.44 2.35 8.69
CA GLU A 82 16.16 2.32 9.97
C GLU A 82 15.34 2.97 11.08
N SER A 83 14.65 4.08 10.76
CA SER A 83 13.80 4.79 11.72
C SER A 83 12.62 3.91 12.13
N ILE A 84 11.91 3.32 11.16
CA ILE A 84 10.74 2.47 11.40
C ILE A 84 11.14 1.21 12.17
N SER A 85 12.32 0.64 11.91
CA SER A 85 12.80 -0.56 12.60
C SER A 85 13.05 -0.34 14.09
N LYS A 86 13.15 0.91 14.54
CA LYS A 86 13.28 1.28 15.96
C LYS A 86 11.94 1.69 16.57
N ASP A 87 10.92 1.92 15.74
CA ASP A 87 9.57 2.25 16.16
C ASP A 87 8.86 0.99 16.67
N LYS A 88 8.28 1.08 17.87
CA LYS A 88 7.60 -0.05 18.53
C LYS A 88 6.10 -0.09 18.21
N ASP A 89 5.57 0.98 17.64
CA ASP A 89 4.15 1.12 17.35
C ASP A 89 3.81 0.71 15.91
N LEU A 90 4.84 0.41 15.10
CA LEU A 90 4.72 0.03 13.70
C LEU A 90 5.37 -1.32 13.40
N SER A 91 4.76 -2.08 12.50
CA SER A 91 5.29 -3.33 11.98
C SER A 91 6.01 -3.08 10.64
N VAL A 92 7.34 -3.18 10.67
CA VAL A 92 8.19 -3.16 9.47
C VAL A 92 7.77 -4.25 8.48
N ASP A 93 7.43 -5.45 8.97
CA ASP A 93 7.07 -6.59 8.13
C ASP A 93 5.79 -6.33 7.34
N VAL A 94 4.80 -5.69 7.97
CA VAL A 94 3.55 -5.29 7.28
C VAL A 94 3.83 -4.24 6.21
N LEU A 95 4.59 -3.19 6.53
CA LEU A 95 4.90 -2.12 5.56
C LEU A 95 5.73 -2.65 4.38
N MET A 96 6.69 -3.51 4.64
CA MET A 96 7.49 -4.18 3.61
C MET A 96 6.62 -5.09 2.73
N HIS A 97 5.69 -5.82 3.34
CA HIS A 97 4.75 -6.65 2.58
C HIS A 97 3.81 -5.80 1.72
N ILE A 98 3.29 -4.66 2.21
CA ILE A 98 2.50 -3.73 1.41
C ILE A 98 3.29 -3.23 0.19
N LYS A 99 4.55 -2.81 0.38
CA LYS A 99 5.43 -2.39 -0.71
C LYS A 99 5.63 -3.48 -1.75
N ASP A 100 6.04 -4.67 -1.30
CA ASP A 100 6.43 -5.75 -2.21
C ASP A 100 5.23 -6.33 -2.95
N THR A 101 4.07 -6.42 -2.31
CA THR A 101 2.82 -6.87 -2.96
C THR A 101 2.25 -5.82 -3.91
N THR A 102 2.39 -4.52 -3.61
CA THR A 102 2.05 -3.43 -4.55
C THR A 102 2.91 -3.52 -5.81
N ALA A 103 4.23 -3.66 -5.65
CA ALA A 103 5.15 -3.82 -6.77
C ALA A 103 4.87 -5.10 -7.58
N TYR A 104 4.53 -6.21 -6.90
CA TYR A 104 4.15 -7.46 -7.54
C TYR A 104 2.93 -7.27 -8.45
N CYS A 105 1.87 -6.65 -7.94
CA CYS A 105 0.68 -6.35 -8.74
C CYS A 105 1.01 -5.45 -9.94
N ILE A 106 1.81 -4.41 -9.76
CA ILE A 106 2.18 -3.50 -10.86
C ILE A 106 2.97 -4.23 -11.95
N TYR A 107 3.98 -5.02 -11.58
CA TYR A 107 4.75 -5.79 -12.56
C TYR A 107 3.91 -6.84 -13.29
N LEU A 108 2.96 -7.47 -12.58
CA LEU A 108 2.03 -8.41 -13.20
C LEU A 108 1.11 -7.70 -14.21
N SER A 109 0.56 -6.53 -13.86
CA SER A 109 -0.22 -5.69 -14.78
C SER A 109 0.57 -5.20 -16.00
N ALA A 110 1.84 -4.88 -15.82
CA ALA A 110 2.74 -4.43 -16.88
C ALA A 110 3.29 -5.59 -17.74
N GLY A 111 2.96 -6.84 -17.43
CA GLY A 111 3.47 -8.02 -18.15
C GLY A 111 4.95 -8.35 -17.87
N LYS A 112 5.54 -7.76 -16.83
CA LYS A 112 6.92 -7.96 -16.37
C LYS A 112 7.06 -9.28 -15.59
N LYS A 113 6.93 -10.39 -16.30
CA LYS A 113 6.82 -11.74 -15.71
C LYS A 113 7.99 -12.10 -14.80
N ASP A 114 9.21 -11.74 -15.16
CA ASP A 114 10.40 -12.11 -14.37
C ASP A 114 10.45 -11.35 -13.04
N GLN A 115 10.21 -10.04 -13.06
CA GLN A 115 10.13 -9.21 -11.86
C GLN A 115 8.98 -9.62 -10.96
N ALA A 116 7.80 -9.88 -11.55
CA ALA A 116 6.64 -10.38 -10.82
C ALA A 116 6.96 -11.74 -10.16
N LYS A 117 7.62 -12.66 -10.88
CA LYS A 117 7.97 -13.97 -10.32
C LYS A 117 8.99 -13.87 -9.18
N ALA A 118 9.96 -12.98 -9.30
CA ALA A 118 10.93 -12.73 -8.23
C ALA A 118 10.23 -12.24 -6.95
N LEU A 119 9.28 -11.30 -7.07
CA LEU A 119 8.50 -10.82 -5.93
C LEU A 119 7.55 -11.88 -5.38
N GLU A 120 6.91 -12.68 -6.23
CA GLU A 120 6.07 -13.81 -5.82
C GLU A 120 6.84 -14.77 -4.89
N ILE A 121 8.08 -15.11 -5.25
CA ILE A 121 8.94 -15.97 -4.42
C ILE A 121 9.25 -15.32 -3.07
N LYS A 122 9.38 -13.99 -3.01
CA LYS A 122 9.64 -13.24 -1.78
C LYS A 122 8.41 -13.21 -0.86
N ILE A 123 7.22 -13.02 -1.42
CA ILE A 123 5.99 -12.82 -0.64
C ILE A 123 5.19 -14.10 -0.35
N LYS A 124 5.50 -15.23 -1.02
CA LYS A 124 4.76 -16.51 -0.86
C LYS A 124 4.68 -17.07 0.56
N ASN A 125 5.63 -16.70 1.42
CA ASN A 125 5.72 -17.17 2.80
C ASN A 125 5.38 -16.03 3.79
N ALA A 126 4.64 -15.01 3.36
CA ALA A 126 4.25 -13.91 4.23
C ALA A 126 3.45 -14.43 5.45
N ASN A 127 3.74 -13.84 6.61
CA ASN A 127 3.09 -14.18 7.87
C ASN A 127 1.59 -13.82 7.87
N ASP A 128 0.88 -14.38 8.84
CA ASP A 128 -0.55 -14.09 8.97
C ASP A 128 -0.87 -12.69 9.54
N PHE A 129 0.14 -11.92 9.96
CA PHE A 129 0.03 -10.57 10.51
C PHE A 129 -1.03 -10.48 11.62
N THR A 130 -0.89 -11.32 12.64
CA THR A 130 -1.92 -11.57 13.65
C THR A 130 -1.74 -10.79 14.94
N SER A 131 -0.54 -10.26 15.19
CA SER A 131 -0.26 -9.44 16.36
C SER A 131 -0.98 -8.09 16.30
N ASN A 132 -1.12 -7.48 17.47
CA ASN A 132 -1.75 -6.18 17.63
C ASN A 132 -1.03 -5.08 16.84
N ILE A 133 0.31 -5.03 16.89
CA ILE A 133 1.10 -4.04 16.14
C ILE A 133 0.95 -4.24 14.63
N GLU A 134 0.96 -5.48 14.15
CA GLU A 134 0.77 -5.79 12.72
C GLU A 134 -0.62 -5.36 12.24
N LYS A 135 -1.68 -5.71 12.97
CA LYS A 135 -3.06 -5.28 12.66
C LYS A 135 -3.20 -3.76 12.72
N GLY A 136 -2.62 -3.12 13.74
CA GLY A 136 -2.61 -1.67 13.89
C GLY A 136 -1.99 -0.99 12.68
N THR A 137 -0.82 -1.48 12.25
CA THR A 137 -0.10 -0.97 11.07
C THR A 137 -0.91 -1.15 9.79
N MET A 138 -1.55 -2.30 9.61
CA MET A 138 -2.38 -2.61 8.45
C MET A 138 -3.61 -1.70 8.37
N PHE A 139 -4.36 -1.58 9.46
CA PHE A 139 -5.54 -0.70 9.52
C PHE A 139 -5.16 0.77 9.39
N GLY A 140 -4.04 1.19 9.99
CA GLY A 140 -3.52 2.55 9.84
C GLY A 140 -3.18 2.87 8.39
N SER A 141 -2.50 1.94 7.70
CA SER A 141 -2.18 2.08 6.28
C SER A 141 -3.44 2.17 5.40
N GLN A 142 -4.44 1.33 5.67
CA GLN A 142 -5.74 1.39 4.98
C GLN A 142 -6.45 2.72 5.23
N ALA A 143 -6.43 3.23 6.47
CA ALA A 143 -7.04 4.51 6.82
C ALA A 143 -6.38 5.69 6.08
N LEU A 144 -5.05 5.74 6.06
CA LEU A 144 -4.28 6.77 5.35
C LEU A 144 -4.55 6.71 3.84
N ALA A 145 -4.56 5.52 3.25
CA ALA A 145 -4.84 5.37 1.83
C ALA A 145 -6.27 5.78 1.46
N LEU A 146 -7.26 5.49 2.31
CA LEU A 146 -8.65 5.92 2.11
C LEU A 146 -8.81 7.44 2.27
N ALA A 147 -7.99 8.07 3.09
CA ALA A 147 -8.03 9.52 3.32
C ALA A 147 -7.61 10.35 2.08
N LEU A 148 -6.96 9.72 1.10
CA LEU A 148 -6.68 10.36 -0.20
C LEU A 148 -7.93 10.62 -1.03
N PHE A 149 -9.03 9.90 -0.76
CA PHE A 149 -10.25 9.97 -1.55
C PHE A 149 -11.29 10.90 -0.90
N ASN A 150 -12.21 11.45 -1.70
CA ASN A 150 -13.18 12.45 -1.28
C ASN A 150 -14.20 11.96 -0.21
N GLU A 151 -14.92 12.92 0.37
CA GLU A 151 -15.72 12.84 1.61
C GLU A 151 -16.61 11.59 1.78
N HIS A 152 -17.14 11.02 0.70
CA HIS A 152 -18.03 9.85 0.77
C HIS A 152 -17.37 8.59 1.37
N ILE A 153 -16.03 8.52 1.40
CA ILE A 153 -15.26 7.37 1.92
C ILE A 153 -14.65 7.67 3.31
N LEU A 154 -14.74 8.90 3.81
CA LEU A 154 -14.14 9.27 5.11
C LEU A 154 -14.69 8.45 6.27
N ASN A 155 -15.94 7.96 6.20
CA ASN A 155 -16.47 7.05 7.20
C ASN A 155 -15.69 5.72 7.29
N SER A 156 -15.23 5.20 6.15
CA SER A 156 -14.38 4.03 6.10
C SER A 156 -12.98 4.34 6.64
N ALA A 157 -12.39 5.47 6.24
CA ALA A 157 -11.09 5.91 6.75
C ALA A 157 -11.11 6.05 8.29
N VAL A 158 -12.13 6.71 8.84
CA VAL A 158 -12.34 6.86 10.28
C VAL A 158 -12.56 5.50 10.96
N LYS A 159 -13.32 4.59 10.35
CA LYS A 159 -13.50 3.24 10.87
C LYS A 159 -12.16 2.50 10.99
N TYR A 160 -11.33 2.53 9.95
CA TYR A 160 -10.02 1.88 9.96
C TYR A 160 -9.06 2.54 10.94
N ALA A 161 -9.07 3.87 11.06
CA ALA A 161 -8.29 4.58 12.07
C ALA A 161 -8.67 4.14 13.50
N LYS A 162 -9.96 4.01 13.80
CA LYS A 162 -10.44 3.49 15.09
C LYS A 162 -9.99 2.05 15.34
N LEU A 163 -10.01 1.19 14.31
CA LEU A 163 -9.50 -0.17 14.42
C LEU A 163 -7.99 -0.19 14.69
N ALA A 164 -7.22 0.68 14.03
CA ALA A 164 -5.79 0.82 14.26
C ALA A 164 -5.48 1.18 15.72
N VAL A 165 -6.16 2.20 16.26
CA VAL A 165 -6.01 2.63 17.66
C VAL A 165 -6.48 1.55 18.64
N SER A 166 -7.50 0.75 18.31
CA SER A 166 -7.90 -0.38 19.17
C SER A 166 -6.86 -1.50 19.24
N CYS A 167 -5.87 -1.49 18.35
CA CYS A 167 -4.79 -2.46 18.29
C CYS A 167 -3.49 -1.94 18.94
N THR A 168 -3.38 -0.66 19.33
CA THR A 168 -2.20 -0.20 20.08
C THR A 168 -2.30 -0.64 21.55
N PRO A 169 -1.23 -1.20 22.15
CA PRO A 169 -1.23 -1.51 23.57
C PRO A 169 -1.33 -0.21 24.39
N ASN A 170 -2.20 -0.20 25.41
CA ASN A 170 -2.32 0.89 26.39
C ASN A 170 -1.08 0.99 27.28
#